data_AF-A0A835X3S4-F1
#
_entry.id   AF-A0A835X3S4-F1
#
_cell.length_a   1.000
_cell.length_b   1.000
_cell.length_c   1.000
_cell.angle_alpha   90.00
_cell.angle_beta   90.00
_cell.angle_gamma   90.00
#
_symmetry.space_group_name_H-M   'P 1'
#
loop_
_entity.id
_entity.type
_entity.pdbx_description
1 polymer ?
#
loop_
_entity_poly.entity_id
_entity_poly.type
_entity_poly.pdbx_seq_one_letter_code
_entity_poly.pdbx_strand_id
1 'polypeptide(L)' 'MLRNHSDKELDYMCTLDWDSLMRYLDEKYGKEYRNEYAEWLSNKILEIHNKVDHRTNEELN' A
#
# COMPACT_ATOMS: atom_id res chain seq x y z
N MET A 1 14.21 1.14 0.25
CA MET A 1 13.37 2.12 -0.47
C MET A 1 12.51 1.34 -1.43
N LEU A 2 11.19 1.52 -1.42
CA LEU A 2 10.35 0.94 -2.46
C LEU A 2 10.84 1.43 -3.82
N ARG A 3 10.93 0.52 -4.80
CA ARG A 3 11.33 0.87 -6.16
C ARG A 3 10.43 2.01 -6.70
N ASN A 4 11.01 2.86 -7.53
CA ASN A 4 10.24 3.87 -8.25
C ASN A 4 9.40 3.18 -9.33
N HIS A 5 8.10 3.07 -9.09
CA HIS A 5 7.13 2.71 -10.11
C HIS A 5 6.86 3.91 -11.02
N SER A 6 6.65 3.66 -12.31
CA SER A 6 6.15 4.71 -13.20
C SER A 6 4.68 5.02 -12.88
N ASP A 7 4.21 6.24 -13.19
CA ASP A 7 2.81 6.63 -12.98
C ASP A 7 1.83 5.62 -13.61
N LYS A 8 2.10 5.19 -14.85
CA LYS A 8 1.28 4.19 -15.56
C LYS A 8 1.20 2.84 -14.84
N GLU A 9 2.27 2.48 -14.15
CA GLU A 9 2.31 1.23 -13.39
C GLU A 9 1.54 1.37 -12.08
N LEU A 10 1.68 2.51 -11.39
CA LEU A 10 0.86 2.80 -10.21
C LEU A 10 -0.63 2.80 -10.57
N ASP A 11 -1.00 3.44 -11.67
CA ASP A 11 -2.38 3.43 -12.18
C ASP A 11 -2.88 2.00 -12.39
N TYR A 12 -2.08 1.15 -13.04
CA TYR A 12 -2.43 -0.26 -13.23
C TYR A 12 -2.55 -1.00 -11.89
N MET A 13 -1.57 -0.86 -10.99
CA MET A 13 -1.58 -1.49 -9.67
C MET A 13 -2.81 -1.10 -8.85
N CYS A 14 -3.28 0.14 -8.94
CA CYS A 14 -4.50 0.62 -8.28
C CYS A 14 -5.80 -0.01 -8.81
N THR A 15 -5.78 -0.62 -10.01
CA THR A 15 -6.94 -1.34 -10.55
C THR A 15 -7.03 -2.80 -10.10
N LEU A 16 -5.98 -3.32 -9.45
CA LEU A 16 -5.90 -4.72 -9.04
C LEU A 16 -6.52 -4.93 -7.66
N ASP A 17 -7.18 -6.07 -7.48
CA ASP A 17 -7.46 -6.58 -6.14
C ASP A 17 -6.18 -7.04 -5.44
N TRP A 18 -6.27 -7.31 -4.14
CA TRP A 18 -5.12 -7.66 -3.30
C TRP A 18 -4.34 -8.85 -3.84
N ASP A 19 -5.01 -9.94 -4.18
CA ASP A 19 -4.36 -11.17 -4.65
C ASP A 19 -3.70 -10.97 -6.01
N SER A 20 -4.36 -10.26 -6.93
CA SER A 20 -3.81 -9.92 -8.24
C SER A 20 -2.60 -9.00 -8.14
N LEU A 21 -2.63 -8.03 -7.22
CA LEU A 21 -1.50 -7.15 -6.93
C LEU A 21 -0.32 -7.95 -6.36
N MET A 22 -0.55 -8.82 -5.38
CA MET A 22 0.51 -9.65 -4.80
C MET A 22 1.13 -10.57 -5.84
N ARG A 23 0.32 -11.20 -6.70
CA ARG A 23 0.82 -12.03 -7.80
C ARG A 23 1.64 -11.20 -8.81
N TYR A 24 1.13 -10.05 -9.22
CA TYR A 24 1.85 -9.14 -10.13
C TYR A 24 3.22 -8.74 -9.59
N LEU A 25 3.28 -8.38 -8.30
CA LEU A 25 4.53 -8.01 -7.64
C LEU A 25 5.51 -9.18 -7.53
N ASP A 26 5.03 -10.38 -7.22
CA ASP A 26 5.85 -11.60 -7.17
C ASP A 26 6.45 -11.92 -8.55
N GLU A 27 5.62 -11.91 -9.59
CA GLU A 27 6.03 -12.25 -10.95
C GLU A 27 7.01 -11.22 -11.55
N LYS A 28 6.79 -9.93 -11.30
CA LYS A 28 7.57 -8.86 -11.93
C LYS A 28 8.83 -8.47 -11.14
N TYR A 29 8.77 -8.53 -9.81
CA TYR A 29 9.82 -8.03 -8.92
C TYR A 29 10.37 -9.06 -7.95
N GLY A 30 9.70 -10.21 -7.83
CA GLY A 30 10.09 -11.30 -6.95
C GLY A 30 9.44 -11.23 -5.57
N LYS A 31 9.41 -12.40 -4.93
CA LYS A 31 8.80 -12.64 -3.61
C LYS A 31 9.26 -11.68 -2.51
N GLU A 32 10.54 -11.33 -2.48
CA GLU A 32 11.09 -10.40 -1.47
C GLU A 32 10.42 -9.03 -1.58
N TYR A 33 10.35 -8.48 -2.80
CA TYR A 33 9.72 -7.18 -3.04
C TYR A 33 8.22 -7.20 -2.76
N ARG A 34 7.52 -8.26 -3.16
CA ARG A 34 6.11 -8.46 -2.83
C ARG A 34 5.87 -8.37 -1.31
N ASN A 35 6.71 -9.01 -0.51
CA ASN A 35 6.57 -9.00 0.95
C ASN A 35 6.82 -7.60 1.53
N GLU A 36 7.90 -6.93 1.11
CA GLU A 36 8.21 -5.56 1.55
C GLU A 36 7.08 -4.59 1.20
N TYR A 37 6.51 -4.72 0.00
CA TYR A 37 5.42 -3.88 -0.47
C TYR A 37 4.13 -4.12 0.34
N ALA A 38 3.79 -5.38 0.62
CA ALA A 38 2.63 -5.74 1.44
C ALA A 38 2.74 -5.20 2.88
N GLU A 39 3.91 -5.32 3.49
CA GLU A 39 4.19 -4.77 4.82
C GLU A 39 4.07 -3.24 4.83
N TRP A 40 4.68 -2.57 3.84
CA TRP A 40 4.58 -1.13 3.72
C TRP A 40 3.14 -0.64 3.53
N LEU A 41 2.36 -1.27 2.65
CA LEU A 41 0.95 -0.91 2.45
C LEU A 41 0.13 -1.10 3.72
N SER A 42 0.32 -2.21 4.43
CA SER A 42 -0.40 -2.49 5.67
C SER A 42 -0.08 -1.43 6.74
N ASN A 43 1.19 -1.06 6.89
CA ASN A 43 1.61 0.00 7.80
C ASN A 43 1.01 1.35 7.40
N LYS A 44 0.94 1.68 6.10
CA LYS A 44 0.33 2.92 5.61
C LYS A 44 -1.17 2.98 5.90
N ILE A 45 -1.90 1.88 5.72
CA ILE A 45 -3.32 1.81 6.03
C ILE A 45 -3.55 2.03 7.53
N LEU A 46 -2.74 1.38 8.39
CA LEU A 46 -2.80 1.58 9.84
C LEU A 46 -2.48 3.02 10.25
N GLU A 47 -1.45 3.64 9.67
CA GLU A 47 -1.13 5.05 9.90
C GLU A 47 -2.31 5.97 9.54
N ILE A 48 -2.99 5.71 8.42
CA ILE A 48 -4.15 6.48 7.98
C ILE A 48 -5.31 6.29 8.98
N HIS A 49 -5.59 5.06 9.38
CA HIS A 49 -6.63 4.74 10.35
C HIS A 49 -6.42 5.48 11.68
N ASN A 50 -5.21 5.38 12.25
CA ASN A 50 -4.87 6.06 13.51
C ASN A 50 -4.95 7.59 13.40
N LYS A 51 -4.54 8.17 12.26
CA LYS A 51 -4.66 9.62 12.03
C LYS A 51 -6.10 10.08 11.92
N VAL A 52 -6.99 9.26 11.35
CA VAL A 52 -8.42 9.58 11.27
C VAL A 52 -9.02 9.59 12.68
N ASP A 53 -8.70 8.61 13.52
CA ASP A 53 -9.18 8.52 14.90
C ASP A 53 -8.71 9.67 15.81
N HIS A 54 -7.51 10.21 15.57
CA HIS A 54 -7.01 11.35 16.35
C HIS A 54 -7.71 12.67 15.98
N ARG A 55 -8.08 12.90 14.71
CA ARG A 55 -8.80 14.13 14.31
C ARG A 55 -10.24 14.17 14.81
N THR A 56 -10.94 13.03 14.84
CA THR A 56 -12.33 12.98 15.36
C THR A 56 -12.41 13.28 16.86
N ASN A 57 -11.33 13.07 17.62
CA ASN A 57 -11.28 13.38 19.06
C ASN A 57 -10.95 14.85 19.35
N GLU A 58 -10.29 15.57 18.45
CA GLU A 58 -10.00 17.01 18.58
C GLU A 58 -11.18 17.89 18.15
N GLU A 59 -12.03 17.43 17.22
CA GLU A 59 -13.25 18.17 16.80
C GLU A 59 -14.43 18.02 17.79
N LEU A 60 -14.31 17.16 18.80
CA LEU A 60 -15.34 16.88 19.81
C LEU A 60 -15.02 17.47 21.21
N ASN A 61 -13.93 18.23 21.36
CA ASN A 61 -13.56 18.94 22.60
C ASN A 61 -13.61 20.46 22.44
#